data_AF-A0A953LSE0-F1
#
_entry.id   AF-A0A953LSE0-F1
#
_cell.length_a   1.000
_cell.length_b   1.000
_cell.length_c   1.000
_cell.angle_alpha   90.00
_cell.angle_beta   90.00
_cell.angle_gamma   90.00
#
_symmetry.space_group_name_H-M   'P 1'
#
loop_
_entity.id
_entity.type
_entity.pdbx_description
1 polymer ?
#
loop_
_entity_poly.entity_id
_entity_poly.type
_entity_poly.pdbx_seq_one_letter_code
_entity_poly.pdbx_strand_id
1 'polypeptide(L)'
;MPWKYDPGANRHKHKWNKDYAGFQVEKNVRVGKCPSNLTIETAAELLNTGVPWTNPNISSEYPHYIYNVHNGVIYKAAITVHGVSYHGFPCEGRIPKDVLAQLRNLATERGCLKEFEEWVKQHIIP
;
A
#
# COMPACT_ATOMS: atom_id res chain seq x y z
N MET A 1 -15.39 11.56 7.16
CA MET A 1 -14.59 11.10 8.31
C MET A 1 -13.37 10.35 7.79
N PRO A 2 -12.20 10.41 8.45
CA PRO A 2 -11.03 9.64 8.02
C PRO A 2 -11.29 8.13 8.15
N TRP A 3 -10.72 7.34 7.25
CA TRP A 3 -10.75 5.87 7.32
C TRP A 3 -9.90 5.38 8.49
N LYS A 4 -10.35 4.31 9.15
CA LYS A 4 -9.60 3.67 10.23
C LYS A 4 -8.59 2.69 9.66
N TYR A 5 -7.33 2.81 10.08
CA TYR A 5 -6.33 1.78 9.78
C TYR A 5 -6.59 0.53 10.63
N ASP A 6 -6.68 -0.60 9.96
CA ASP A 6 -6.77 -1.92 10.58
C ASP A 6 -5.39 -2.60 10.51
N PRO A 7 -4.70 -2.82 11.64
CA PRO A 7 -3.40 -3.52 11.64
C PRO A 7 -3.53 -5.02 11.35
N GLY A 8 -4.76 -5.57 11.37
CA GLY A 8 -5.01 -6.99 11.22
C GLY A 8 -4.55 -7.77 12.45
N ALA A 9 -5.37 -7.76 13.51
CA ALA A 9 -5.04 -8.28 14.86
C ALA A 9 -4.48 -9.73 14.93
N ASN A 10 -4.57 -10.52 13.85
CA ASN A 10 -4.02 -11.88 13.73
C ASN A 10 -3.01 -12.06 12.59
N ARG A 11 -2.43 -10.96 12.09
CA ARG A 11 -1.53 -10.95 10.92
C ARG A 11 -0.12 -10.54 11.30
N HIS A 12 0.50 -11.28 12.23
CA HIS A 12 1.95 -11.26 12.51
C HIS A 12 2.81 -11.35 11.23
N LYS A 13 2.22 -11.80 10.13
CA LYS A 13 2.83 -11.97 8.82
C LYS A 13 3.28 -10.68 8.14
N HIS A 14 2.93 -9.48 8.60
CA HIS A 14 3.28 -8.25 7.86
C HIS A 14 4.38 -7.40 8.51
N LYS A 15 4.78 -7.64 9.77
CA LYS A 15 6.00 -7.03 10.33
C LYS A 15 7.13 -8.02 10.29
N TRP A 16 8.20 -7.68 9.57
CA TRP A 16 9.49 -8.37 9.71
C TRP A 16 10.49 -7.50 10.47
N ASN A 17 11.60 -8.09 10.89
CA ASN A 17 12.64 -7.44 11.71
C ASN A 17 13.55 -6.47 10.93
N LYS A 18 13.20 -6.14 9.68
CA LYS A 18 13.98 -5.25 8.81
C LYS A 18 13.36 -3.85 8.80
N ASP A 19 14.16 -2.84 8.54
CA ASP A 19 13.77 -1.42 8.46
C ASP A 19 13.34 -0.98 7.05
N TYR A 20 13.41 -1.88 6.07
CA TYR A 20 12.88 -1.70 4.72
C TYR A 20 11.68 -2.61 4.45
N ALA A 21 10.80 -2.21 3.52
CA ALA A 21 9.69 -3.06 3.09
C ALA A 21 10.16 -4.09 2.06
N GLY A 22 9.45 -5.20 1.93
CA GLY A 22 9.79 -6.19 0.92
C GLY A 22 8.83 -7.36 0.90
N PHE A 23 9.31 -8.49 0.40
CA PHE A 23 8.50 -9.70 0.25
C PHE A 23 9.23 -10.92 0.77
N GLN A 24 8.48 -11.86 1.32
CA GLN A 24 8.99 -13.16 1.77
C GLN A 24 8.05 -14.27 1.31
N VAL A 25 8.59 -15.40 0.88
CA VAL A 25 7.78 -16.58 0.57
C VAL A 25 7.46 -17.32 1.86
N GLU A 26 6.18 -17.45 2.18
CA GLU A 26 5.65 -18.25 3.29
C GLU A 26 4.62 -19.23 2.74
N LYS A 27 4.78 -20.53 3.01
CA LYS A 27 3.85 -21.58 2.54
C LYS A 27 3.56 -21.48 1.03
N ASN A 28 4.59 -21.26 0.22
CA ASN A 28 4.52 -21.05 -1.23
C ASN A 28 3.75 -19.81 -1.70
N VAL A 29 3.45 -18.87 -0.80
CA VAL A 29 2.83 -17.58 -1.12
C VAL A 29 3.81 -16.46 -0.83
N ARG A 30 3.99 -15.54 -1.78
CA ARG A 30 4.79 -14.34 -1.58
C ARG A 30 3.98 -13.32 -0.78
N VAL A 31 4.47 -12.93 0.40
CA VAL A 31 3.79 -12.06 1.36
C VAL A 31 4.54 -10.76 1.50
N GLY A 32 3.83 -9.64 1.35
CA GLY A 32 4.37 -8.30 1.59
C GLY A 32 4.65 -8.06 3.07
N LYS A 33 5.83 -7.50 3.37
CA LYS A 33 6.35 -7.22 4.70
C LYS A 33 6.60 -5.73 4.85
N CYS A 34 5.87 -5.10 5.76
CA CYS A 34 6.12 -3.74 6.21
C CYS A 34 7.43 -3.68 7.02
N PRO A 35 8.13 -2.54 6.97
CA PRO A 35 9.31 -2.34 7.78
C PRO A 35 8.92 -2.25 9.27
N SER A 36 9.83 -2.68 10.13
CA SER A 36 9.65 -2.73 11.59
C SER A 36 9.34 -1.37 12.20
N ASN A 37 9.89 -0.30 11.61
CA ASN A 37 9.71 1.10 12.03
C ASN A 37 8.40 1.73 11.55
N LEU A 38 7.58 1.05 10.75
CA LEU A 38 6.26 1.55 10.37
C LEU A 38 5.31 1.50 11.58
N THR A 39 4.88 2.68 12.03
CA THR A 39 3.96 2.86 13.14
C THR A 39 2.51 2.82 12.66
N ILE A 40 1.57 2.63 13.60
CA ILE A 40 0.13 2.64 13.29
C ILE A 40 -0.30 4.03 12.86
N GLU A 41 0.29 5.06 13.47
CA GLU A 41 0.03 6.47 13.20
C GLU A 41 0.43 6.82 11.76
N THR A 42 1.65 6.44 11.35
CA THR A 42 2.11 6.62 9.97
C THR A 42 1.24 5.81 9.00
N ALA A 43 0.86 4.57 9.35
CA ALA A 43 0.00 3.77 8.50
C ALA A 43 -1.40 4.40 8.33
N ALA A 44 -1.96 5.00 9.38
CA ALA A 44 -3.22 5.74 9.32
C ALA A 44 -3.11 7.03 8.50
N GLU A 45 -1.99 7.74 8.60
CA GLU A 45 -1.70 8.91 7.75
C GLU A 45 -1.60 8.52 6.28
N LEU A 46 -0.84 7.48 5.95
CA LEU A 46 -0.71 6.95 4.59
C LEU A 46 -2.07 6.49 4.03
N LEU A 47 -2.91 5.88 4.87
CA LEU A 47 -4.26 5.49 4.46
C LEU A 47 -5.10 6.72 4.08
N ASN A 48 -5.04 7.79 4.87
CA ASN A 48 -5.91 8.95 4.68
C ASN A 48 -5.36 10.00 3.70
N THR A 49 -4.08 9.88 3.31
CA THR A 49 -3.43 10.71 2.28
C THR A 49 -3.19 9.96 0.96
N GLY A 50 -3.74 8.76 0.84
CA GLY A 50 -3.55 7.90 -0.33
C GLY A 50 -4.43 8.25 -1.53
N VAL A 51 -4.11 7.63 -2.66
CA VAL A 51 -4.88 7.68 -3.90
C VAL A 51 -5.97 6.60 -3.85
N PRO A 52 -7.25 6.96 -3.68
CA PRO A 52 -8.34 6.00 -3.71
C PRO A 52 -8.55 5.47 -5.13
N TRP A 53 -8.90 4.20 -5.25
CA TRP A 53 -9.26 3.58 -6.51
C TRP A 53 -10.47 2.66 -6.36
N THR A 54 -11.41 2.81 -7.29
CA THR A 54 -12.59 1.96 -7.41
C THR A 54 -12.54 1.28 -8.77
N ASN A 55 -12.84 -0.02 -8.81
CA ASN A 55 -12.96 -0.72 -10.07
C ASN A 55 -14.11 -0.12 -10.89
N PRO A 56 -13.87 0.43 -12.10
CA PRO A 56 -14.91 1.08 -12.88
C PRO A 56 -16.03 0.12 -13.30
N ASN A 57 -15.79 -1.19 -13.26
CA ASN A 57 -16.79 -2.21 -13.60
C ASN A 57 -17.65 -2.66 -12.40
N ILE A 58 -17.38 -2.13 -11.20
CA ILE A 58 -18.09 -2.50 -9.97
C ILE A 58 -18.65 -1.23 -9.33
N SER A 59 -19.98 -1.14 -9.26
CA SER A 59 -20.63 -0.08 -8.50
C SER A 59 -20.31 -0.27 -7.01
N SER A 60 -19.60 0.68 -6.42
CA SER A 60 -19.25 0.69 -5.00
C SER A 60 -19.23 2.12 -4.50
N GLU A 61 -19.86 2.34 -3.35
CA GLU A 61 -19.84 3.63 -2.64
C GLU A 61 -18.46 3.94 -2.05
N TYR A 62 -17.63 2.90 -1.83
CA TYR A 62 -16.33 3.01 -1.20
C TYR A 62 -15.19 2.57 -2.13
N PRO A 63 -13.99 3.18 -2.02
CA PRO A 63 -12.82 2.73 -2.74
C PRO A 63 -12.53 1.25 -2.48
N HIS A 64 -12.24 0.49 -3.53
CA HIS A 64 -11.82 -0.90 -3.38
C HIS A 64 -10.42 -0.98 -2.77
N TYR A 65 -9.55 -0.08 -3.23
CA TYR A 65 -8.19 0.06 -2.76
C TYR A 65 -7.85 1.52 -2.51
N ILE A 66 -6.92 1.74 -1.59
CA ILE A 66 -6.24 3.02 -1.43
C ILE A 66 -4.75 2.76 -1.58
N TYR A 67 -4.11 3.47 -2.50
CA TYR A 67 -2.68 3.31 -2.77
C TYR A 67 -1.88 4.46 -2.17
N ASN A 68 -0.65 4.21 -1.75
CA ASN A 68 0.24 5.27 -1.28
C ASN A 68 1.71 4.89 -1.56
N VAL A 69 2.62 5.87 -1.47
CA VAL A 69 4.07 5.67 -1.52
C VAL A 69 4.69 6.07 -0.19
N HIS A 70 5.48 5.19 0.41
CA HIS A 70 6.24 5.49 1.62
C HIS A 70 7.69 5.00 1.44
N ASN A 71 8.65 5.91 1.53
CA ASN A 71 10.08 5.65 1.30
C ASN A 71 10.33 4.90 -0.03
N GLY A 72 9.67 5.35 -1.11
CA GLY A 72 9.73 4.72 -2.44
C GLY A 72 8.92 3.44 -2.61
N VAL A 73 8.38 2.86 -1.55
CA VAL A 73 7.63 1.61 -1.64
C VAL A 73 6.16 1.89 -1.89
N ILE A 74 5.56 1.20 -2.87
CA ILE A 74 4.12 1.27 -3.11
C ILE A 74 3.39 0.40 -2.09
N TYR A 75 2.43 0.99 -1.40
CA TYR A 75 1.49 0.30 -0.51
C TYR A 75 0.10 0.27 -1.14
N LYS A 76 -0.60 -0.83 -0.91
CA LYS A 76 -2.02 -1.00 -1.24
C LYS A 76 -2.77 -1.30 0.05
N ALA A 77 -3.81 -0.53 0.33
CA ALA A 77 -4.75 -0.78 1.40
C ALA A 77 -6.03 -1.35 0.83
N ALA A 78 -6.41 -2.54 1.30
CA ALA A 78 -7.66 -3.21 0.93
C ALA A 78 -8.71 -2.98 2.00
N ILE A 79 -9.97 -2.86 1.59
CA ILE A 79 -11.10 -2.67 2.50
C ILE A 79 -11.22 -3.87 3.45
N THR A 80 -11.38 -3.62 4.74
CA THR A 80 -11.67 -4.66 5.75
C THR A 80 -13.10 -4.57 6.26
N VAL A 81 -13.61 -3.36 6.46
CA VAL A 81 -15.02 -3.09 6.77
C VAL A 81 -15.51 -1.95 5.88
N HIS A 82 -16.58 -2.18 5.13
CA HIS A 82 -17.15 -1.20 4.19
C HIS A 82 -17.46 0.13 4.90
N GLY A 83 -16.94 1.22 4.34
CA GLY A 83 -17.14 2.57 4.90
C GLY A 83 -16.43 2.84 6.23
N VAL A 84 -15.58 1.93 6.72
CA VAL A 84 -15.01 2.04 8.08
C VAL A 84 -13.48 1.89 8.07
N SER A 85 -12.95 0.78 7.55
CA SER A 85 -11.54 0.45 7.75
C SER A 85 -10.87 -0.26 6.58
N TYR A 86 -9.55 -0.08 6.52
CA TYR A 86 -8.68 -0.63 5.48
C TYR A 86 -7.38 -1.17 6.10
N HIS A 87 -6.81 -2.18 5.44
CA HIS A 87 -5.53 -2.79 5.82
C HIS A 87 -4.50 -2.62 4.71
N GLY A 88 -3.38 -1.94 5.03
CA GLY A 88 -2.28 -1.61 4.13
C GLY A 88 -1.15 -2.65 4.14
N PHE A 89 -0.61 -2.95 2.96
CA PHE A 89 0.54 -3.83 2.76
C PHE A 89 1.37 -3.41 1.52
N PRO A 90 2.67 -3.73 1.45
CA PRO A 90 3.48 -3.49 0.26
C PRO A 90 2.88 -4.19 -0.96
N CYS A 91 2.84 -3.47 -2.08
CA CYS A 91 2.17 -3.91 -3.30
C CYS A 91 3.15 -4.40 -4.35
N GLU A 92 2.85 -5.56 -4.93
CA GLU A 92 3.43 -6.07 -6.17
C GLU A 92 2.33 -6.44 -7.16
N GLY A 93 2.71 -6.60 -8.43
CA GLY A 93 1.80 -6.99 -9.51
C GLY A 93 1.25 -5.78 -10.28
N ARG A 94 0.05 -5.92 -10.83
CA ARG A 94 -0.55 -4.91 -11.71
C ARG A 94 -1.21 -3.79 -10.90
N ILE A 95 -0.93 -2.55 -11.30
CA ILE A 95 -1.57 -1.33 -10.76
C ILE A 95 -2.20 -0.56 -11.93
N PRO A 96 -3.40 0.03 -11.75
CA PRO A 96 -3.99 0.92 -12.76
C PRO A 96 -3.03 2.06 -13.16
N LYS A 97 -2.93 2.34 -14.48
CA LYS A 97 -1.93 3.29 -15.01
C LYS A 97 -2.12 4.71 -14.47
N ASP A 98 -3.36 5.14 -14.30
CA ASP A 98 -3.76 6.41 -13.72
C ASP A 98 -3.35 6.53 -12.25
N VAL A 99 -3.53 5.45 -11.48
CA VAL A 99 -3.05 5.38 -10.09
C VAL A 99 -1.52 5.45 -10.06
N LEU A 100 -0.84 4.67 -10.91
CA LEU A 100 0.61 4.63 -10.94
C LEU A 100 1.22 6.02 -11.26
N ALA A 101 0.61 6.77 -12.18
CA ALA A 101 1.01 8.15 -12.48
C ALA A 101 0.85 9.08 -11.28
N GLN A 102 -0.28 8.98 -10.56
CA GLN A 102 -0.49 9.77 -9.32
C GLN A 102 0.52 9.41 -8.23
N LEU A 103 0.83 8.12 -8.07
CA LEU A 103 1.84 7.67 -7.11
C LEU A 103 3.24 8.17 -7.45
N ARG A 104 3.58 8.29 -8.74
CA ARG A 104 4.85 8.88 -9.20
C ARG A 104 4.96 10.36 -8.82
N ASN A 105 3.88 11.11 -8.97
CA ASN A 105 3.82 12.51 -8.52
C ASN A 105 3.99 12.60 -7.00
N LEU A 106 3.27 11.75 -6.26
CA LEU A 106 3.38 11.69 -4.80
C LEU A 106 4.80 11.33 -4.33
N ALA A 107 5.48 10.40 -5.02
CA ALA A 107 6.87 10.04 -4.74
C ALA A 107 7.82 11.21 -5.00
N THR A 108 7.55 12.02 -6.04
CA THR A 108 8.32 13.23 -6.36
C THR A 108 8.16 14.28 -5.26
N GLU A 109 6.92 14.57 -4.85
CA GLU A 109 6.60 15.51 -3.76
C GLU A 109 7.25 15.10 -2.43
N ARG A 110 7.34 13.79 -2.18
CA ARG A 110 7.95 13.21 -0.97
C ARG A 110 9.45 12.99 -1.08
N GLY A 111 10.09 13.36 -2.19
CA GLY A 111 11.53 13.24 -2.38
C GLY A 111 12.05 11.80 -2.44
N CYS A 112 11.21 10.82 -2.81
CA CYS A 112 11.56 9.39 -2.90
C CYS A 112 11.30 8.79 -4.29
N LEU A 113 11.38 9.62 -5.33
CA LEU A 113 11.13 9.21 -6.72
C LEU A 113 12.08 8.11 -7.18
N LYS A 114 13.36 8.18 -6.82
CA LYS A 114 14.36 7.21 -7.26
C LYS A 114 14.01 5.80 -6.75
N GLU A 115 13.75 5.69 -5.46
CA GLU A 115 13.36 4.45 -4.78
C GLU A 115 12.02 3.93 -5.31
N PHE A 116 11.10 4.85 -5.66
CA PHE A 116 9.84 4.50 -6.32
C PHE A 116 10.04 3.86 -7.69
N GLU A 117 10.87 4.45 -8.56
CA GLU A 117 11.14 3.86 -9.89
C GLU A 117 11.83 2.49 -9.77
N GLU A 118 12.71 2.33 -8.79
CA GLU A 118 13.34 1.04 -8.48
C GLU A 118 12.30 0.00 -8.04
N TRP A 119 11.37 0.38 -7.16
CA TRP A 119 10.27 -0.49 -6.74
C TRP A 119 9.37 -0.88 -7.92
N VAL A 120 9.00 0.08 -8.77
CA VAL A 120 8.19 -0.15 -9.98
C VAL A 120 8.86 -1.18 -10.89
N LYS A 121 10.15 -1.01 -11.18
CA LYS A 121 10.92 -1.92 -12.03
C LYS A 121 10.98 -3.34 -11.47
N GLN A 122 11.08 -3.49 -10.15
CA GLN A 122 11.26 -4.79 -9.49
C GLN A 122 9.96 -5.54 -9.23
N HIS A 123 8.86 -4.81 -8.98
CA HIS A 123 7.65 -5.38 -8.39
C HIS A 123 6.36 -5.10 -9.15
N ILE A 124 6.33 -4.12 -10.05
CA ILE A 124 5.10 -3.72 -10.72
C ILE A 124 5.08 -4.23 -12.16
N ILE A 125 3.97 -4.86 -12.52
CA ILE A 125 3.75 -5.42 -13.86
C ILE A 125 2.95 -4.40 -14.68
N PRO A 126 3.40 -4.05 -15.90
CA PRO A 126 2.70 -3.13 -16.79
C PRO A 126 1.32 -3.60 -17.29
#